data_AF-A0A7Y3GDY8-F1
#
_entry.id   AF-A0A7Y3GDY8-F1
#
_cell.length_a   1.000
_cell.length_b   1.000
_cell.length_c   1.000
_cell.angle_alpha   90.00
_cell.angle_beta   90.00
_cell.angle_gamma   90.00
#
_symmetry.space_group_name_H-M   'P 1'
#
loop_
_entity.id
_entity.type
_entity.pdbx_description
1 polymer ?
#
loop_
_entity_poly.entity_id
_entity_poly.type
_entity_poly.pdbx_seq_one_letter_code
_entity_poly.pdbx_strand_id
1 'polypeptide(L)'
;MPAASEILVSLCDATRALELAAERGDLDAVARAMTERARCLAELGSVEAPQELVRQLLASDARTRAALQTQMRSLGEELSRVRDARSIADHFSAATPARFFNERI
;
A
#
# COMPACT_ATOMS: atom_id res chain seq x y z
N MET A 1 -10.82 4.67 31.88
CA MET A 1 -9.89 4.94 30.77
C MET A 1 -8.93 3.77 30.69
N PRO A 2 -8.61 3.24 29.49
CA PRO A 2 -7.66 2.15 29.34
C PRO A 2 -6.28 2.55 29.89
N ALA A 3 -5.55 1.59 30.46
CA ALA A 3 -4.22 1.86 30.98
C ALA A 3 -3.24 2.07 29.81
N ALA A 4 -2.24 2.95 29.98
CA ALA A 4 -1.19 3.20 28.97
C ALA A 4 -0.59 1.91 28.41
N SER A 5 -0.42 0.91 29.28
CA SER A 5 0.08 -0.43 28.94
C SER A 5 -0.81 -1.19 27.97
N GLU A 6 -2.15 -1.09 28.10
CA GLU A 6 -3.10 -1.76 27.20
C GLU A 6 -3.06 -1.13 25.80
N ILE A 7 -2.96 0.20 25.73
CA ILE A 7 -2.84 0.93 24.46
C ILE A 7 -1.53 0.57 23.76
N LEU A 8 -0.43 0.45 24.50
CA LEU A 8 0.88 0.04 23.96
C LEU A 8 0.88 -1.39 23.42
N VAL A 9 0.22 -2.33 24.11
CA VAL A 9 0.08 -3.71 23.62
C VAL A 9 -0.73 -3.73 22.32
N SER A 10 -1.88 -3.04 22.31
CA SER A 10 -2.73 -2.92 21.10
C SER A 10 -1.97 -2.29 19.93
N LEU A 11 -1.10 -1.31 20.21
CA LEU A 11 -0.28 -0.65 19.21
C LEU A 11 0.82 -1.56 18.64
N CYS A 12 1.46 -2.37 19.49
CA CYS A 12 2.42 -3.39 19.07
C CYS A 12 1.75 -4.44 18.17
N ASP A 13 0.55 -4.89 18.53
CA ASP A 13 -0.20 -5.88 17.75
C ASP A 13 -0.61 -5.32 16.38
N ALA A 14 -1.11 -4.08 16.33
CA ALA A 14 -1.45 -3.40 15.09
C ALA A 14 -0.21 -3.20 14.18
N THR A 15 0.94 -2.90 14.78
CA THR A 15 2.21 -2.74 14.06
C THR A 15 2.70 -4.05 13.46
N ARG A 16 2.60 -5.15 14.22
CA ARG A 16 2.98 -6.48 13.73
C ARG A 16 2.04 -6.96 12.62
N ALA A 17 0.74 -6.70 12.75
CA ALA A 17 -0.25 -7.01 11.71
C ALA A 17 0.04 -6.25 10.41
N LEU A 18 0.45 -4.99 10.51
CA LEU A 18 0.86 -4.16 9.38
C LEU A 18 2.08 -4.74 8.65
N GLU A 19 3.12 -5.13 9.39
CA GLU A 19 4.34 -5.74 8.81
C GLU A 19 4.01 -7.03 8.05
N LEU A 20 3.24 -7.94 8.67
CA LEU A 20 2.80 -9.18 8.04
C LEU A 20 1.92 -8.96 6.80
N ALA A 21 1.02 -7.98 6.85
CA ALA A 21 0.17 -7.63 5.71
C ALA A 21 0.98 -7.04 4.56
N ALA A 22 1.96 -6.18 4.86
CA ALA A 22 2.86 -5.59 3.88
C ALA A 22 3.76 -6.63 3.20
N GLU A 23 4.30 -7.60 3.95
CA GLU A 23 5.07 -8.73 3.39
C GLU A 23 4.24 -9.60 2.43
N ARG A 24 2.94 -9.74 2.69
CA ARG A 24 2.02 -10.53 1.87
C ARG A 24 1.43 -9.75 0.69
N GLY A 25 1.63 -8.43 0.64
CA GLY A 25 1.02 -7.56 -0.37
C GLY A 25 -0.50 -7.40 -0.21
N ASP A 26 -1.05 -7.70 0.97
CA ASP A 26 -2.49 -7.56 1.26
C ASP A 26 -2.80 -6.10 1.65
N LEU A 27 -3.13 -5.30 0.63
CA LEU A 27 -3.37 -3.86 0.79
C LEU A 27 -4.58 -3.54 1.67
N ASP A 28 -5.60 -4.40 1.69
CA ASP A 28 -6.79 -4.22 2.53
C ASP A 28 -6.47 -4.45 4.00
N ALA A 29 -5.67 -5.49 4.29
CA ALA A 29 -5.17 -5.74 5.64
C ALA A 29 -4.23 -4.63 6.12
N VAL A 30 -3.39 -4.08 5.22
CA VAL A 30 -2.53 -2.91 5.51
C VAL A 30 -3.38 -1.70 5.91
N ALA A 31 -4.42 -1.37 5.14
CA ALA A 31 -5.28 -0.22 5.44
C ALA A 31 -5.94 -0.34 6.82
N ARG A 32 -6.47 -1.51 7.15
CA ARG A 32 -7.09 -1.78 8.47
C ARG A 32 -6.08 -1.65 9.61
N ALA A 33 -4.88 -2.21 9.45
CA ALA A 33 -3.83 -2.12 10.46
C ALA A 33 -3.34 -0.69 10.65
N MET A 34 -3.24 0.11 9.58
CA MET A 34 -2.89 1.54 9.67
C MET A 34 -3.93 2.35 10.44
N THR A 35 -5.23 2.11 10.20
CA THR A 35 -6.31 2.80 10.92
C THR A 35 -6.26 2.51 12.42
N GLU A 36 -6.09 1.24 12.79
CA GLU A 36 -6.02 0.85 14.21
C GLU A 36 -4.76 1.41 14.88
N ARG A 37 -3.63 1.39 14.18
CA ARG A 37 -2.37 1.97 14.67
C ARG A 37 -2.47 3.48 14.90
N ALA A 38 -3.15 4.21 14.01
CA ALA A 38 -3.40 5.64 14.16
C ALA A 38 -4.33 5.93 15.36
N ARG A 39 -5.34 5.08 15.60
CA ARG A 39 -6.21 5.16 16.78
C ARG A 39 -5.41 5.00 18.07
N CYS A 40 -4.60 3.95 18.18
CA CYS A 40 -3.78 3.71 19.35
C CYS A 40 -2.74 4.82 19.59
N LEU A 41 -2.17 5.39 18.53
CA LEU A 41 -1.25 6.54 18.63
C LEU A 41 -1.94 7.82 19.13
N ALA A 42 -3.17 8.08 18.68
CA ALA A 42 -3.97 9.20 19.18
C ALA A 42 -4.34 9.03 20.66
N GLU A 43 -4.69 7.79 21.06
CA GLU A 43 -4.92 7.44 22.46
C GLU A 43 -3.64 7.56 23.30
N LEU A 44 -2.47 7.14 22.79
CA LEU A 44 -1.17 7.30 23.46
C LEU A 44 -0.70 8.75 23.56
N GLY A 45 -0.96 9.58 22.56
CA GLY A 45 -0.65 11.01 22.61
C GLY A 45 -1.40 11.74 23.74
N SER A 46 -2.46 11.13 24.29
CA SER A 46 -3.19 11.63 25.45
C SER A 46 -2.67 11.10 26.80
N VAL A 47 -1.73 10.14 26.80
CA VAL A 47 -1.24 9.45 27.98
C VAL A 47 0.28 9.61 28.06
N GLU A 48 0.77 10.30 29.08
CA GLU A 48 2.21 10.45 29.33
C GLU A 48 2.86 9.08 29.61
N ALA A 49 3.39 8.40 28.59
CA ALA A 49 4.37 7.30 28.70
C ALA A 49 4.90 6.89 27.30
N PRO A 50 5.85 5.93 27.19
CA PRO A 50 7.26 5.91 27.56
C PRO A 50 8.15 5.94 26.29
N GLN A 51 9.25 6.68 26.33
CA GLN A 51 10.05 7.10 25.15
C GLN A 51 10.63 5.95 24.30
N GLU A 52 10.91 4.78 24.89
CA GLU A 52 11.53 3.65 24.18
C GLU A 52 10.55 2.94 23.22
N LEU A 53 9.28 2.79 23.63
CA LEU A 53 8.25 2.18 22.78
C LEU A 53 7.89 3.08 21.59
N VAL A 54 7.84 4.39 21.81
CA VAL A 54 7.66 5.39 20.74
C VAL A 54 8.80 5.29 19.72
N ARG A 55 10.05 5.14 20.18
CA ARG A 55 11.22 5.00 19.31
C ARG A 55 11.16 3.74 18.44
N GLN A 56 10.82 2.60 19.03
CA GLN A 56 10.66 1.34 18.29
C GLN A 56 9.53 1.42 17.26
N LEU A 57 8.44 2.10 17.63
CA LEU A 57 7.30 2.31 16.74
C LEU A 57 7.67 3.19 15.53
N LEU A 58 8.36 4.32 15.76
CA LEU A 58 8.82 5.20 14.69
C LEU A 58 9.79 4.47 13.74
N ALA A 59 10.64 3.59 14.27
CA ALA A 59 11.56 2.80 13.47
C ALA A 59 10.86 1.72 12.62
N SER A 60 9.77 1.12 13.11
CA SER A 60 8.96 0.23 12.26
C SER A 60 8.22 1.03 11.19
N ASP A 61 7.69 2.21 11.53
CA ASP A 61 6.94 3.06 10.62
C ASP A 61 7.78 3.51 9.41
N ALA A 62 9.05 3.86 9.65
CA ALA A 62 10.00 4.17 8.61
C ALA A 62 10.23 2.98 7.65
N ARG A 63 10.32 1.76 8.20
CA ARG A 63 10.50 0.53 7.40
C ARG A 63 9.25 0.20 6.57
N THR A 64 8.06 0.28 7.16
CA THR A 64 6.81 0.03 6.43
C THR A 64 6.62 1.06 5.32
N ARG A 65 6.93 2.34 5.57
CA ARG A 65 6.83 3.39 4.57
C ARG A 65 7.78 3.15 3.39
N ALA A 66 9.02 2.71 3.64
CA ALA A 66 9.96 2.38 2.57
C ALA A 66 9.48 1.19 1.71
N ALA A 67 8.90 0.16 2.35
CA ALA A 67 8.35 -1.00 1.65
C ALA A 67 7.15 -0.60 0.77
N LEU A 68 6.19 0.14 1.31
CA LEU A 68 5.04 0.66 0.55
C LEU A 68 5.47 1.54 -0.61
N GLN A 69 6.46 2.41 -0.41
CA GLN A 69 6.97 3.30 -1.47
C GLN A 69 7.63 2.52 -2.61
N THR A 70 8.23 1.37 -2.30
CA THR A 70 8.81 0.46 -3.30
C THR A 70 7.72 -0.26 -4.07
N GLN A 71 6.68 -0.76 -3.39
CA GLN A 71 5.51 -1.37 -4.04
C GLN A 71 4.77 -0.37 -4.95
N MET A 72 4.55 0.86 -4.48
CA MET A 72 3.94 1.92 -5.29
C MET A 72 4.74 2.25 -6.54
N ARG A 73 6.08 2.25 -6.46
CA ARG A 73 6.95 2.46 -7.63
C ARG A 73 6.80 1.33 -8.65
N SER A 74 6.82 0.08 -8.18
CA SER A 74 6.64 -1.11 -9.03
C SER A 74 5.28 -1.10 -9.75
N LEU A 75 4.20 -0.81 -9.02
CA LEU A 75 2.86 -0.69 -9.60
C LEU A 75 2.78 0.46 -10.62
N GLY A 76 3.45 1.58 -10.35
CA GLY A 76 3.54 2.70 -11.30
C GLY A 76 4.24 2.32 -12.60
N GLU A 77 5.33 1.55 -12.52
CA GLU A 77 6.04 1.04 -13.71
C GLU A 77 5.18 0.05 -14.50
N GLU A 78 4.48 -0.86 -13.83
CA GLU A 78 3.57 -1.80 -14.49
C GLU A 78 2.41 -1.09 -15.19
N LEU A 79 1.79 -0.10 -14.53
CA LEU A 79 0.72 0.70 -15.14
C LEU A 79 1.22 1.48 -16.36
N SER A 80 2.46 1.99 -16.33
CA SER A 80 3.05 2.64 -17.50
C SER A 80 3.22 1.66 -18.66
N ARG A 81 3.76 0.46 -18.41
CA ARG A 81 3.91 -0.58 -19.46
C ARG A 81 2.57 -0.99 -20.07
N VAL A 82 1.53 -1.16 -19.24
CA VAL A 82 0.18 -1.51 -19.71
C VAL A 82 -0.41 -0.36 -20.54
N ARG A 83 -0.21 0.89 -20.13
CA ARG A 83 -0.64 2.06 -20.89
C ARG A 83 0.06 2.14 -22.25
N ASP A 84 1.36 1.91 -22.29
CA ASP A 84 2.14 1.94 -23.53
C ASP A 84 1.71 0.82 -24.48
N ALA A 85 1.54 -0.41 -23.97
CA ALA A 85 1.02 -1.54 -24.74
C ALA A 85 -0.38 -1.25 -25.31
N ARG A 86 -1.26 -0.61 -24.54
CA ARG A 86 -2.59 -0.21 -25.01
C ARG A 86 -2.52 0.89 -26.07
N SER A 87 -1.65 1.88 -25.91
CA SER A 87 -1.45 2.94 -26.92
C SER A 87 -0.95 2.37 -28.25
N ILE A 88 -0.04 1.38 -28.19
CA ILE A 88 0.42 0.63 -29.36
C ILE A 88 -0.74 -0.13 -30.00
N ALA A 89 -1.55 -0.85 -29.21
CA ALA A 89 -2.70 -1.60 -29.72
C ALA A 89 -3.74 -0.69 -30.41
N ASP A 90 -4.04 0.48 -29.83
CA ASP A 90 -4.95 1.47 -30.42
C ASP A 90 -4.39 2.01 -31.75
N HIS A 91 -3.08 2.25 -31.86
CA HIS A 91 -2.43 2.64 -33.11
C HIS A 91 -2.52 1.55 -34.19
N PHE A 92 -2.28 0.28 -33.84
CA PHE A 92 -2.41 -0.82 -34.81
C PHE A 92 -3.87 -1.07 -35.23
N SER A 93 -4.82 -0.92 -34.31
CA SER A 93 -6.26 -0.99 -34.63
C SER A 93 -6.68 0.14 -35.57
N ALA A 94 -6.17 1.36 -35.38
CA ALA A 94 -6.44 2.49 -36.27
C ALA A 94 -5.71 2.38 -37.63
N ALA A 95 -4.57 1.69 -37.66
CA ALA A 95 -3.75 1.49 -38.86
C ALA A 95 -4.19 0.30 -39.73
N THR A 96 -5.23 -0.46 -39.34
CA THR A 96 -5.77 -1.55 -40.17
C THR A 96 -6.75 -0.94 -41.18
N PRO A 97 -6.38 -0.71 -42.46
CA PRO A 97 -7.32 -0.21 -43.43
C PRO A 97 -8.22 -1.39 -43.81
N ALA A 98 -9.54 -1.19 -43.80
CA ALA A 98 -10.51 -2.10 -44.37
C ALA A 98 -10.33 -2.24 -45.90
N ARG A 99 -9.23 -2.84 -46.33
CA ARG A 99 -8.92 -3.16 -47.72
C ARG A 99 -8.34 -4.56 -47.71
N PHE A 100 -9.19 -5.57 -47.88
CA PHE A 100 -8.92 -6.81 -48.63
C PHE A 100 -10.13 -7.74 -48.44
N PHE A 101 -11.32 -7.29 -48.84
CA PHE A 101 -12.43 -8.20 -49.18
C PHE A 101 -13.39 -7.39 -50.04
N ASN A 102 -13.08 -7.25 -51.33
CA ASN A 102 -14.12 -7.06 -52.32
C ASN A 102 -14.08 -8.28 -53.22
N GLU A 103 -15.19 -8.99 -53.20
CA GLU A 103 -15.40 -10.32 -53.70
C GLU A 103 -15.38 -10.33 -55.23
N ARG A 104 -15.01 -11.51 -55.78
CA ARG A 104 -15.30 -11.91 -57.15
C ARG A 104 -16.79 -11.69 -57.43
N ILE A 105 -17.12 -10.78 -58.35
CA ILE A 105 -18.26 -10.90 -59.27
C ILE A 105 -17.76 -10.47 -60.65
#